data_AF-A0A3M1HDX3-F1
#
_entry.id   AF-A0A3M1HDX3-F1
#
_cell.length_a   1.000
_cell.length_b   1.000
_cell.length_c   1.000
_cell.angle_alpha   90.00
_cell.angle_beta   90.00
_cell.angle_gamma   90.00
#
_symmetry.space_group_name_H-M   'P 1'
#
loop_
_entity.id
_entity.type
_entity.pdbx_description
1 polymer ?
#
loop_
_entity_poly.entity_id
_entity_poly.type
_entity_poly.pdbx_seq_one_letter_code
_entity_poly.pdbx_strand_id
1 'polypeptide(L)' 'MSRVCQVTGKRPVTGHNVSHANNKTKRRFLPNL' A
#
# COMPACT_ATOMS: atom_id res chain seq x y z
N MET A 1 0.10 12.95 -10.11
CA MET A 1 1.40 12.29 -9.84
C MET A 1 1.21 10.79 -9.75
N SER A 2 1.50 10.07 -10.83
CA SER A 2 1.56 8.61 -10.87
C SER A 2 2.75 8.19 -10.00
N ARG A 3 2.52 7.84 -8.72
CA ARG A 3 3.58 7.36 -7.80
C ARG A 3 4.00 5.94 -8.18
N VAL A 4 4.47 5.75 -9.41
CA VAL A 4 5.05 4.49 -9.89
C VAL A 4 6.47 4.43 -9.36
N CYS A 5 6.84 3.30 -8.75
CA CYS A 5 8.22 3.09 -8.31
C CYS A 5 9.16 3.17 -9.52
N GLN A 6 10.13 4.09 -9.50
CA GLN A 6 11.05 4.32 -10.62
C GLN A 6 11.99 3.13 -10.89
N VAL A 7 12.25 2.30 -9.87
CA VAL A 7 13.13 1.13 -9.98
C VAL A 7 12.37 -0.14 -10.35
N THR A 8 11.18 -0.37 -9.76
CA THR A 8 10.44 -1.62 -9.93
C THR A 8 9.22 -1.51 -10.85
N GLY A 9 8.84 -0.32 -11.29
CA GLY A 9 7.61 -0.09 -12.08
C GLY A 9 6.31 -0.39 -11.34
N LYS A 10 6.39 -0.81 -10.07
CA LYS A 10 5.23 -1.21 -9.26
C LYS A 10 4.41 0.02 -8.89
N ARG A 11 3.09 -0.13 -8.97
CA ARG A 11 2.13 0.90 -8.55
C ARG A 11 1.80 0.72 -7.06
N PRO A 12 1.44 1.80 -6.35
CA PRO A 12 0.96 1.72 -4.98
C PRO A 12 -0.31 0.87 -4.95
N VAL A 13 -0.31 -0.16 -4.11
CA VAL A 13 -1.48 -1.01 -3.94
C VAL A 13 -2.29 -0.48 -2.76
N THR A 14 -3.60 -0.42 -2.90
CA THR A 14 -4.51 -0.11 -1.79
C THR A 14 -4.89 -1.39 -1.06
N GLY A 15 -4.89 -1.37 0.28
CA GLY A 15 -5.47 -2.46 1.07
C GLY A 15 -5.82 -2.03 2.47
N HIS A 16 -5.87 -2.99 3.41
CA HIS A 16 -6.27 -2.74 4.79
C HIS A 16 -5.21 -3.25 5.78
N ASN A 17 -4.99 -2.51 6.86
CA ASN A 17 -4.39 -3.08 8.05
C ASN A 17 -5.48 -3.81 8.84
N VAL A 18 -5.22 -5.05 9.19
CA VAL A 18 -6.12 -5.88 10.00
C VAL A 18 -5.47 -6.06 11.37
N SER A 19 -6.16 -5.65 12.43
CA SER A 19 -5.70 -5.89 13.81
C SER A 19 -6.02 -7.32 14.27
N HIS A 20 -5.50 -7.73 15.42
CA HIS A 20 -5.89 -9.01 16.04
C HIS A 20 -7.39 -9.14 16.31
N ALA A 21 -8.08 -8.02 16.53
CA ALA A 21 -9.53 -7.96 16.66
C ALA A 21 -10.28 -7.86 15.31
N ASN A 22 -9.59 -8.07 14.18
CA ASN A 22 -10.12 -7.94 12.81
C ASN A 22 -10.64 -6.53 12.41
N ASN A 23 -10.27 -5.48 13.15
CA ASN A 23 -10.56 -4.10 12.72
C ASN A 23 -9.76 -3.76 11.46
N LYS A 24 -10.47 -3.37 10.39
CA LYS A 24 -9.91 -3.05 9.07
C LYS A 24 -9.76 -1.53 8.89
N THR A 25 -8.53 -1.03 8.75
CA THR A 25 -8.27 0.39 8.42
C THR A 25 -7.64 0.52 7.03
N LYS A 26 -8.07 1.51 6.23
CA LYS A 26 -7.55 1.71 4.86
C LYS A 26 -6.06 2.11 4.91
N ARG A 27 -5.21 1.43 4.14
CA ARG A 27 -3.79 1.73 3.97
C ARG A 27 -3.39 1.72 2.49
N ARG A 28 -2.41 2.55 2.15
CA ARG A 28 -1.70 2.46 0.86
C ARG A 28 -0.35 1.76 1.08
N PHE A 29 -0.11 0.68 0.34
CA PHE A 29 1.19 0.03 0.22
C PHE A 29 1.99 0.76 -0.85
N LEU A 30 3.02 1.47 -0.42
CA LEU A 30 3.95 2.13 -1.32
C LEU A 30 5.07 1.14 -1.69
N PRO A 31 5.24 0.78 -2.97
CA PRO A 31 6.39 -0.02 -3.40
C PRO A 31 7.65 0.86 -3.30
N ASN A 32 8.59 0.43 -2.47
CA ASN A 32 9.82 1.12 -2.06
C ASN A 32 9.61 2.34 -1.16
N LEU A 33 9.06 2.09 0.03
CA LEU A 33 9.54 2.70 1.27
C LEU A 33 10.42 1.67 1.98
#